data_AF-A0A960VL05-F1
#
_entry.id   AF-A0A960VL05-F1
#
_cell.length_a   1.000
_cell.length_b   1.000
_cell.length_c   1.000
_cell.angle_alpha   90.00
_cell.angle_beta   90.00
_cell.angle_gamma   90.00
#
_symmetry.space_group_name_H-M   'P 1'
#
loop_
_entity.id
_entity.type
_entity.pdbx_description
1 polymer ?
#
loop_
_entity_poly.entity_id
_entity_poly.type
_entity_poly.pdbx_seq_one_letter_code
_entity_poly.pdbx_strand_id
1 'polypeptide(L)'
;MLRIRNLAALAAVLLVLVAALAGCGGPDMEPETGITAVDDLQGLLDRVTRTVGGARNAATAAEALPVLDGVSEELDMIIDRLPNLSPTARADLSQQAARALPGLKDNARRVANSDGIDVLGPSLNKIVDQVSRLL
;
A
#
# COMPACT_ATOMS: atom_id res chain seq x y z
N MET A 1 29.98 -1.10 19.30
CA MET A 1 29.02 -0.04 18.90
C MET A 1 28.58 -0.31 17.45
N LEU A 2 27.50 -1.07 17.23
CA LEU A 2 27.03 -1.47 15.89
C LEU A 2 25.49 -1.37 15.82
N ARG A 3 24.92 -0.17 15.58
CA ARG A 3 23.47 0.00 15.30
C ARG A 3 23.16 1.25 14.44
N ILE A 4 23.85 1.44 13.31
CA ILE A 4 23.56 2.59 12.42
C ILE A 4 23.37 2.16 10.94
N ARG A 5 23.70 0.93 10.54
CA ARG A 5 23.71 0.54 9.11
C ARG A 5 22.34 0.18 8.50
N ASN A 6 21.27 0.02 9.29
CA ASN A 6 19.97 -0.46 8.78
C ASN A 6 18.93 0.62 8.46
N LEU A 7 19.20 1.90 8.72
CA LEU A 7 18.26 2.98 8.37
C LEU A 7 18.39 3.44 6.91
N ALA A 8 19.52 3.17 6.25
CA ALA A 8 19.74 3.58 4.87
C ALA A 8 18.99 2.71 3.84
N ALA A 9 18.67 1.45 4.18
CA ALA A 9 17.98 0.54 3.27
C ALA A 9 16.49 0.89 3.09
N LEU A 10 15.83 1.44 4.12
CA LEU A 10 14.42 1.84 4.02
C LEU A 10 14.21 3.09 3.15
N ALA A 11 15.20 3.98 3.06
CA ALA A 11 15.10 5.19 2.25
C ALA A 11 15.26 4.91 0.74
N ALA A 12 16.01 3.87 0.37
CA ALA A 12 16.26 3.55 -1.03
C ALA A 12 15.01 3.00 -1.76
N VAL A 13 14.13 2.29 -1.05
CA VAL A 13 12.88 1.77 -1.65
C VAL A 13 11.89 2.91 -1.93
N LEU A 14 11.90 3.96 -1.11
CA LEU A 14 11.04 5.13 -1.31
C LEU A 14 11.44 5.96 -2.55
N LEU A 15 12.74 6.00 -2.87
CA LEU A 15 13.26 6.87 -3.94
C LEU A 15 13.09 6.27 -5.35
N VAL A 16 12.98 4.95 -5.47
CA VAL A 16 12.75 4.28 -6.77
C VAL A 16 11.30 4.47 -7.24
N LEU A 17 10.35 4.64 -6.32
CA LEU A 17 8.93 4.82 -6.69
C LEU A 17 8.67 6.21 -7.30
N VAL A 18 9.34 7.25 -6.78
CA VAL A 18 9.14 8.65 -7.23
C VAL A 18 9.70 8.88 -8.64
N ALA A 19 10.76 8.18 -9.05
CA ALA A 19 11.35 8.36 -10.38
C ALA A 19 10.49 7.77 -11.52
N ALA A 20 9.55 6.86 -11.23
CA ALA A 20 8.68 6.27 -12.24
C ALA A 20 7.43 7.13 -12.55
N LEU A 21 7.13 8.16 -11.74
CA LEU A 21 5.92 8.99 -11.86
C LEU A 21 6.14 10.31 -12.63
N ALA A 22 7.39 10.71 -12.91
CA ALA A 22 7.69 11.94 -13.65
C ALA A 22 7.60 11.78 -15.20
N GLY A 23 7.11 10.64 -15.70
CA GLY A 23 7.19 10.27 -17.11
C GLY A 23 5.89 10.28 -17.93
N CYS A 24 4.74 10.65 -17.37
CA CYS A 24 3.47 10.63 -18.11
C CYS A 24 2.81 12.01 -18.16
N GLY A 25 3.46 12.94 -18.86
CA GLY A 25 2.90 14.25 -19.20
C GLY A 25 2.47 14.26 -20.67
N GLY A 26 1.20 13.96 -20.93
CA GLY A 26 0.51 14.28 -22.18
C GLY A 26 -0.75 15.09 -21.84
N PRO A 27 -0.97 16.26 -22.44
CA PRO A 27 -2.17 17.04 -22.22
C PRO A 27 -3.34 16.44 -23.01
N ASP A 28 -4.54 16.65 -22.49
CA ASP A 28 -5.84 16.31 -23.10
C ASP A 28 -6.21 14.83 -23.08
N MET A 29 -6.99 14.43 -22.08
CA MET A 29 -8.30 13.77 -22.25
C MET A 29 -9.00 13.65 -20.90
N GLU A 30 -10.31 13.88 -20.94
CA GLU A 30 -11.42 13.61 -20.00
C GLU A 30 -11.08 13.07 -18.59
N PRO A 31 -11.82 13.46 -17.51
CA PRO A 31 -11.62 12.86 -16.19
C PRO A 31 -12.03 11.39 -16.23
N GLU A 32 -11.10 10.55 -16.66
CA GLU A 32 -11.17 9.12 -16.66
C GLU A 32 -11.30 8.71 -15.19
N THR A 33 -12.42 8.06 -14.87
CA THR A 33 -12.65 7.38 -13.59
C THR A 33 -11.55 6.34 -13.23
N GLY A 34 -10.62 6.06 -14.16
CA GLY A 34 -9.41 5.29 -13.92
C GLY A 34 -8.32 6.04 -13.15
N ILE A 35 -8.13 7.34 -13.36
CA ILE A 35 -7.07 8.10 -12.68
C ILE A 35 -7.36 8.22 -11.17
N THR A 36 -8.63 8.36 -10.79
CA THR A 36 -9.05 8.37 -9.38
C THR A 36 -8.76 7.03 -8.71
N ALA A 37 -9.23 5.90 -9.24
CA ALA A 37 -9.02 4.60 -8.61
C ALA A 37 -7.53 4.22 -8.44
N VAL A 38 -6.70 4.63 -9.40
CA VAL A 38 -5.25 4.40 -9.41
C VAL A 38 -4.53 5.29 -8.38
N ASP A 39 -4.90 6.56 -8.26
CA ASP A 39 -4.37 7.47 -7.23
C ASP A 39 -4.87 7.07 -5.82
N ASP A 40 -6.12 6.62 -5.72
CA ASP A 40 -6.73 6.06 -4.51
C ASP A 40 -5.92 4.85 -4.02
N LEU A 41 -5.64 3.86 -4.88
CA LEU A 41 -4.86 2.68 -4.50
C LEU A 41 -3.46 3.06 -3.98
N GLN A 42 -2.74 3.93 -4.71
CA GLN A 42 -1.42 4.36 -4.28
C GLN A 42 -1.46 5.09 -2.93
N GLY A 43 -2.43 5.98 -2.74
CA GLY A 43 -2.64 6.70 -1.48
C GLY A 43 -2.95 5.77 -0.30
N LEU A 44 -3.79 4.75 -0.52
CA LEU A 44 -4.11 3.72 0.46
C LEU A 44 -2.85 2.93 0.88
N LEU A 45 -2.05 2.54 -0.09
CA LEU A 45 -0.82 1.78 0.14
C LEU A 45 0.27 2.60 0.86
N ASP A 46 0.42 3.88 0.54
CA ASP A 46 1.31 4.79 1.27
C ASP A 46 0.83 4.96 2.71
N ARG A 47 -0.49 5.10 2.91
CA ARG A 47 -1.10 5.19 4.25
C ARG A 47 -0.82 3.93 5.06
N VAL A 48 -0.98 2.73 4.50
CA VAL A 48 -0.63 1.47 5.19
C VAL A 48 0.85 1.45 5.56
N THR A 49 1.73 1.78 4.61
CA THR A 49 3.18 1.77 4.84
C THR A 49 3.58 2.75 5.94
N ARG A 50 3.00 3.95 5.94
CA ARG A 50 3.23 4.98 6.96
C ARG A 50 2.70 4.57 8.33
N THR A 51 1.49 4.02 8.37
CA THR A 51 0.83 3.55 9.59
C THR A 51 1.62 2.41 10.24
N VAL A 52 2.00 1.39 9.45
CA VAL A 52 2.82 0.28 9.95
C VAL A 52 4.23 0.74 10.31
N GLY A 53 4.81 1.65 9.53
CA GLY A 53 6.12 2.24 9.83
C GLY A 53 6.14 3.10 11.11
N GLY A 54 4.99 3.68 11.47
CA GLY A 54 4.77 4.44 12.70
C GLY A 54 4.48 3.58 13.92
N ALA A 55 3.94 2.38 13.74
CA ALA A 55 3.65 1.44 14.82
C ALA A 55 4.95 0.85 15.38
N ARG A 56 5.30 1.22 16.61
CA ARG A 56 6.53 0.78 17.32
C ARG A 56 6.25 -0.03 18.59
N ASN A 57 5.01 -0.03 19.05
CA ASN A 57 4.57 -0.69 20.29
C ASN A 57 3.05 -0.94 20.25
N ALA A 58 2.53 -1.64 21.26
CA ALA A 58 1.12 -2.05 21.30
C ALA A 58 0.13 -0.88 21.26
N ALA A 59 0.47 0.25 21.88
CA ALA A 59 -0.37 1.45 21.85
C ALA A 59 -0.49 2.02 20.42
N THR A 60 0.65 2.27 19.77
CA THR A 60 0.67 2.79 18.39
C THR A 60 0.14 1.78 17.36
N ALA A 61 0.27 0.48 17.63
CA ALA A 61 -0.37 -0.57 16.85
C ALA A 61 -1.91 -0.55 17.02
N ALA A 62 -2.41 -0.38 18.24
CA ALA A 62 -3.85 -0.28 18.47
C ALA A 62 -4.45 0.97 17.76
N GLU A 63 -3.71 2.07 17.71
CA GLU A 63 -4.10 3.28 16.96
C GLU A 63 -4.00 3.09 15.43
N ALA A 64 -3.12 2.20 14.97
CA ALA A 64 -2.96 1.86 13.57
C ALA A 64 -4.08 0.94 13.04
N LEU A 65 -4.66 0.09 13.88
CA LEU A 65 -5.77 -0.81 13.50
C LEU A 65 -6.92 -0.13 12.76
N PRO A 66 -7.55 0.95 13.28
CA PRO A 66 -8.66 1.61 12.60
C PRO A 66 -8.26 2.20 11.25
N VAL A 67 -6.99 2.62 11.10
CA VAL A 67 -6.49 3.13 9.82
C VAL A 67 -6.33 1.98 8.81
N LEU A 68 -5.81 0.83 9.24
CA LEU A 68 -5.70 -0.35 8.39
C LEU A 68 -7.08 -0.91 8.02
N ASP A 69 -8.04 -0.86 8.93
CA ASP A 69 -9.42 -1.28 8.68
C ASP A 69 -10.08 -0.39 7.63
N GLY A 70 -9.97 0.94 7.79
CA GLY A 70 -10.47 1.89 6.78
C GLY A 70 -9.82 1.69 5.41
N VAL A 71 -8.51 1.44 5.36
CA VAL A 71 -7.85 1.10 4.07
C VAL A 71 -8.38 -0.21 3.49
N SER A 72 -8.65 -1.21 4.33
CA SER A 72 -9.24 -2.46 3.87
C SER A 72 -10.65 -2.28 3.30
N GLU A 73 -11.48 -1.42 3.90
CA GLU A 73 -12.80 -1.06 3.37
C GLU A 73 -12.69 -0.32 2.03
N GLU A 74 -11.76 0.64 1.92
CA GLU A 74 -11.52 1.37 0.68
C GLU A 74 -11.01 0.46 -0.45
N LEU A 75 -10.12 -0.50 -0.14
CA LEU A 75 -9.69 -1.53 -1.09
C LEU A 75 -10.84 -2.42 -1.54
N ASP A 76 -11.76 -2.77 -0.66
CA ASP A 76 -12.93 -3.58 -1.01
C ASP A 76 -13.84 -2.84 -2.00
N MET A 77 -14.04 -1.53 -1.80
CA MET A 77 -14.76 -0.68 -2.75
C MET A 77 -14.07 -0.61 -4.12
N ILE A 78 -12.74 -0.57 -4.16
CA ILE A 78 -11.99 -0.61 -5.43
C ILE A 78 -12.17 -1.96 -6.12
N ILE A 79 -12.09 -3.07 -5.37
CA ILE A 79 -12.30 -4.43 -5.90
C ILE A 79 -13.72 -4.59 -6.47
N ASP A 80 -14.74 -4.06 -5.78
CA ASP A 80 -16.13 -4.09 -6.23
C ASP A 80 -16.35 -3.25 -7.50
N ARG A 81 -15.62 -2.14 -7.64
CA ARG A 81 -15.63 -1.30 -8.84
C ARG A 81 -14.79 -1.84 -9.98
N LEU A 82 -13.84 -2.74 -9.71
CA LEU A 82 -12.95 -3.34 -10.70
C LEU A 82 -13.68 -3.86 -11.95
N PRO A 83 -14.79 -4.62 -11.86
CA PRO A 83 -15.57 -5.04 -13.03
C PRO A 83 -16.21 -3.91 -13.84
N ASN A 84 -16.30 -2.70 -13.30
CA ASN A 84 -16.84 -1.51 -13.97
C ASN A 84 -15.74 -0.60 -14.57
N LEU A 85 -14.48 -0.85 -14.22
CA LEU A 85 -13.35 -0.08 -14.75
C LEU A 85 -12.99 -0.52 -16.16
N SER A 86 -12.46 0.43 -16.94
CA SER A 86 -11.91 0.19 -18.27
C SER A 86 -10.71 -0.78 -18.20
N PRO A 87 -10.43 -1.53 -19.28
CA PRO A 87 -9.31 -2.48 -19.30
C PRO A 87 -7.95 -1.82 -19.05
N THR A 88 -7.75 -0.58 -19.51
CA THR A 88 -6.54 0.21 -19.23
C THR A 88 -6.41 0.50 -17.73
N ALA A 89 -7.47 1.03 -17.10
CA ALA A 89 -7.46 1.35 -15.68
C ALA A 89 -7.24 0.10 -14.79
N ARG A 90 -7.80 -1.06 -15.19
CA ARG A 90 -7.50 -2.33 -14.50
C ARG A 90 -6.05 -2.74 -14.63
N ALA A 91 -5.46 -2.59 -15.81
CA ALA A 91 -4.05 -2.92 -16.03
C ALA A 91 -3.13 -2.03 -15.18
N ASP A 92 -3.44 -0.73 -15.09
CA ASP A 92 -2.70 0.19 -14.23
C ASP A 92 -2.84 -0.15 -12.74
N LEU A 93 -4.05 -0.46 -12.27
CA LEU A 93 -4.29 -0.94 -10.90
C LEU A 93 -3.54 -2.23 -10.60
N SER A 94 -3.59 -3.21 -11.51
CA SER A 94 -2.88 -4.49 -11.38
C SER A 94 -1.37 -4.26 -11.32
N GLN A 95 -0.84 -3.37 -12.15
CA GLN A 95 0.58 -3.05 -12.15
C GLN A 95 1.01 -2.37 -10.85
N GLN A 96 0.21 -1.46 -10.31
CA GLN A 96 0.48 -0.82 -9.01
C GLN A 96 0.41 -1.82 -7.86
N ALA A 97 -0.66 -2.63 -7.82
CA ALA A 97 -0.81 -3.71 -6.86
C ALA A 97 0.42 -4.63 -6.89
N ALA A 98 0.91 -5.00 -8.07
CA ALA A 98 2.06 -5.89 -8.23
C ALA A 98 3.35 -5.29 -7.65
N ARG A 99 3.52 -3.98 -7.81
CA ARG A 99 4.67 -3.24 -7.26
C ARG A 99 4.61 -3.10 -5.74
N ALA A 100 3.41 -2.94 -5.18
CA ALA A 100 3.21 -2.71 -3.75
C ALA A 100 3.11 -3.99 -2.92
N LEU A 101 2.61 -5.08 -3.51
CA LEU A 101 2.48 -6.40 -2.88
C LEU A 101 3.76 -6.87 -2.14
N PRO A 102 4.98 -6.78 -2.73
CA PRO A 102 6.19 -7.18 -2.01
C PRO A 102 6.44 -6.32 -0.77
N GLY A 103 6.24 -5.00 -0.84
CA GLY A 103 6.41 -4.09 0.30
C GLY A 103 5.41 -4.37 1.43
N LEU A 104 4.15 -4.62 1.08
CA LEU A 104 3.11 -5.05 2.01
C LEU A 104 3.45 -6.38 2.69
N LYS A 105 3.90 -7.37 1.93
CA LYS A 105 4.34 -8.68 2.45
C LYS A 105 5.52 -8.55 3.40
N ASP A 106 6.49 -7.70 3.08
CA ASP A 106 7.62 -7.40 3.96
C ASP A 106 7.15 -6.74 5.27
N ASN A 107 6.25 -5.77 5.18
CA ASN A 107 5.65 -5.12 6.35
C ASN A 107 4.87 -6.12 7.22
N ALA A 108 4.04 -6.96 6.62
CA ALA A 108 3.30 -8.02 7.33
C ALA A 108 4.23 -9.00 8.04
N ARG A 109 5.32 -9.41 7.38
CA ARG A 109 6.36 -10.25 8.00
C ARG A 109 7.06 -9.53 9.15
N ARG A 110 7.43 -8.26 9.00
CA ARG A 110 8.08 -7.49 10.06
C ARG A 110 7.18 -7.39 11.29
N VAL A 111 5.90 -7.10 11.09
CA VAL A 111 4.89 -7.05 12.14
C VAL A 111 4.74 -8.40 12.83
N ALA A 112 4.60 -9.49 12.05
CA ALA A 112 4.45 -10.84 12.61
C ALA A 112 5.67 -11.30 13.43
N ASN A 113 6.86 -10.77 13.15
CA ASN A 113 8.08 -11.07 13.89
C ASN A 113 8.41 -10.04 14.98
N SER A 114 7.53 -9.06 15.24
CA SER A 114 7.77 -8.00 16.23
C SER A 114 6.81 -8.12 17.42
N ASP A 115 7.38 -8.43 18.58
CA ASP A 115 6.65 -8.42 19.85
C ASP A 115 6.03 -7.05 20.12
N GLY A 116 4.71 -7.03 20.30
CA GLY A 116 3.94 -5.84 20.67
C GLY A 116 3.32 -5.08 19.50
N ILE A 117 3.56 -5.45 18.24
CA ILE A 117 2.78 -4.92 17.10
C ILE A 117 2.11 -6.03 16.28
N ASP A 118 2.28 -7.29 16.68
CA ASP A 118 1.74 -8.50 16.03
C ASP A 118 0.22 -8.46 15.81
N VAL A 119 -0.48 -7.70 16.65
CA VAL A 119 -1.90 -7.34 16.54
C VAL A 119 -2.28 -6.74 15.17
N LEU A 120 -1.34 -6.11 14.45
CA LEU A 120 -1.58 -5.60 13.09
C LEU A 120 -1.54 -6.70 12.01
N GLY A 121 -1.01 -7.87 12.32
CA GLY A 121 -0.82 -8.98 11.39
C GLY A 121 -2.08 -9.41 10.63
N PRO A 122 -3.23 -9.61 11.30
CA PRO A 122 -4.49 -9.95 10.64
C PRO A 122 -4.94 -8.89 9.62
N SER A 123 -4.95 -7.61 10.02
CA SER A 123 -5.36 -6.51 9.14
C SER A 123 -4.42 -6.36 7.94
N LEU A 124 -3.10 -6.51 8.15
CA LEU A 124 -2.14 -6.48 7.05
C LEU A 124 -2.27 -7.66 6.10
N ASN A 125 -2.53 -8.87 6.61
CA ASN A 125 -2.77 -10.02 5.75
C ASN A 125 -4.05 -9.85 4.92
N LYS A 126 -5.11 -9.25 5.49
CA LYS A 126 -6.33 -8.91 4.74
C LYS A 126 -6.03 -7.94 3.60
N ILE A 127 -5.27 -6.87 3.86
CA ILE A 127 -4.86 -5.91 2.83
C ILE A 127 -3.99 -6.59 1.76
N VAL A 128 -3.03 -7.43 2.15
CA VAL A 128 -2.19 -8.20 1.21
C VAL A 128 -3.06 -9.06 0.30
N ASP A 129 -4.04 -9.77 0.87
CA ASP A 129 -4.97 -10.61 0.10
C ASP A 129 -5.80 -9.78 -0.88
N GLN A 130 -6.39 -8.68 -0.41
CA GLN A 130 -7.16 -7.74 -1.24
C GLN A 130 -6.33 -7.19 -2.40
N VAL A 131 -5.11 -6.71 -2.14
CA VAL A 131 -4.20 -6.22 -3.18
C VAL A 131 -3.80 -7.34 -4.14
N SER A 132 -3.66 -8.57 -3.65
CA SER A 132 -3.40 -9.74 -4.51
C SER A 132 -4.58 -10.08 -5.42
N ARG A 133 -5.81 -9.73 -5.05
CA ARG A 133 -7.02 -9.91 -5.89
C ARG A 133 -7.15 -8.85 -6.98
N LEU A 134 -6.38 -7.76 -6.90
CA LEU A 134 -6.28 -6.74 -7.94
C LEU A 134 -5.32 -7.15 -9.07
N LEU A 135 -4.64 -8.30 -8.96
CA LEU A 135 -3.66 -8.83 -9.92
C LEU A 135 -4.28 -9.77 -10.95
#